data_AF-A0A933AGZ7-F1
#
_entry.id   AF-A0A933AGZ7-F1
#
_cell.length_a   1.000
_cell.length_b   1.000
_cell.length_c   1.000
_cell.angle_alpha   90.00
_cell.angle_beta   90.00
_cell.angle_gamma   90.00
#
_symmetry.space_group_name_H-M   'P 1'
#
loop_
_entity.id
_entity.type
_entity.pdbx_description
1 polymer ?
#
loop_
_entity_poly.entity_id
_entity_poly.type
_entity_poly.pdbx_seq_one_letter_code
_entity_poly.pdbx_strand_id
1 'polypeptide(L)' 'MDFYVSLGITLVIAITVHEFSHAFVADQLGDDLPRRQGRVTLNPLAHLDPMGSLLFIVSGFGWGRPVLTNP' A
#
# COMPACT_ATOMS: atom_id res chain seq x y z
N MET A 1 22.05 -6.38 -10.32
CA MET A 1 21.72 -5.42 -9.25
C MET A 1 20.55 -4.54 -9.67
N ASP A 2 20.56 -4.04 -10.91
CA ASP A 2 19.57 -3.08 -11.43
C ASP A 2 18.13 -3.60 -11.46
N PHE A 3 17.95 -4.90 -11.75
CA PHE A 3 16.64 -5.53 -11.72
C PHE A 3 15.97 -5.47 -10.33
N TYR A 4 16.69 -5.87 -9.28
CA TYR A 4 16.13 -5.89 -7.92
C TYR A 4 15.88 -4.49 -7.36
N VAL A 5 16.72 -3.51 -7.73
CA VAL A 5 16.51 -2.11 -7.37
C VAL A 5 15.26 -1.56 -8.07
N SER A 6 15.13 -1.79 -9.38
CA SER A 6 13.94 -1.39 -10.14
C SER A 6 12.67 -2.05 -9.62
N LEU A 7 12.74 -3.35 -9.30
CA LEU A 7 11.64 -4.10 -8.70
C LEU A 7 11.23 -3.50 -7.35
N GLY A 8 12.19 -3.23 -6.47
CA GLY A 8 11.94 -2.62 -5.17
C GLY A 8 11.24 -1.26 -5.28
N ILE A 9 11.74 -0.37 -6.14
CA ILE A 9 11.14 0.95 -6.38
C ILE A 9 9.72 0.81 -6.94
N THR A 10 9.53 -0.07 -7.92
CA THR A 10 8.22 -0.32 -8.55
C THR A 10 7.22 -0.84 -7.53
N LEU A 11 7.60 -1.80 -6.68
CA LEU A 11 6.73 -2.34 -5.63
C LEU A 11 6.33 -1.29 -4.60
N VAL A 12 7.30 -0.48 -4.15
CA VAL A 12 7.03 0.61 -3.20
C VAL A 12 5.99 1.57 -3.78
N ILE A 13 6.17 2.01 -5.02
CA ILE A 13 5.25 2.95 -5.67
C ILE A 13 3.88 2.28 -5.92
N ALA A 14 3.87 1.09 -6.51
CA ALA A 14 2.65 0.39 -6.90
C ALA A 14 1.75 0.09 -5.70
N ILE A 15 2.31 -0.47 -4.61
CA ILE A 15 1.54 -0.80 -3.40
C ILE A 15 1.06 0.48 -2.71
N THR A 16 1.93 1.50 -2.59
CA THR A 16 1.57 2.78 -1.97
C THR A 16 0.38 3.42 -2.69
N VAL A 17 0.43 3.50 -4.03
CA VAL A 17 -0.66 4.11 -4.82
C VAL A 17 -1.91 3.23 -4.80
N HIS A 18 -1.77 1.91 -4.86
CA HIS A 18 -2.90 0.98 -4.81
C HIS A 18 -3.71 1.12 -3.52
N GLU A 19 -3.05 0.99 -2.36
CA GLU A 19 -3.70 1.08 -1.05
C GLU A 19 -4.16 2.52 -0.75
N PHE A 20 -3.40 3.54 -1.16
CA PHE A 20 -3.86 4.93 -1.09
C PHE A 20 -5.16 5.13 -1.87
N SER A 21 -5.30 4.51 -3.05
CA SER A 21 -6.51 4.66 -3.87
C SER A 21 -7.74 4.08 -3.19
N HIS A 22 -7.62 2.93 -2.51
CA HIS A 22 -8.70 2.39 -1.68
C HIS A 22 -9.08 3.35 -0.56
N ALA A 23 -8.08 3.85 0.19
CA ALA A 23 -8.31 4.82 1.27
C ALA A 23 -8.95 6.12 0.77
N PHE A 24 -8.46 6.65 -0.36
CA PHE A 24 -8.94 7.89 -0.95
C PHE A 24 -10.37 7.77 -1.45
N VAL A 25 -10.70 6.69 -2.18
CA VAL A 25 -12.05 6.48 -2.70
C VAL A 25 -13.05 6.26 -1.56
N ALA A 26 -12.71 5.46 -0.56
CA ALA A 26 -13.56 5.26 0.62
C ALA A 26 -13.85 6.59 1.34
N ASP A 27 -12.80 7.40 1.58
CA ASP A 27 -12.92 8.72 2.18
C ASP A 27 -13.79 9.69 1.36
N GLN A 28 -13.66 9.70 0.04
CA GLN A 28 -14.50 10.50 -0.84
C GLN A 28 -15.97 10.04 -0.88
N LEU A 29 -16.22 8.76 -0.62
CA LEU A 29 -17.56 8.19 -0.52
C LEU A 29 -18.18 8.36 0.87
N GLY A 30 -17.48 9.01 1.81
CA GLY A 30 -18.00 9.37 3.13
C GLY A 30 -17.53 8.48 4.29
N ASP A 31 -16.69 7.48 4.03
CA ASP A 31 -16.07 6.68 5.08
C ASP A 31 -14.83 7.39 5.63
N ASP A 32 -14.94 8.02 6.81
CA ASP A 32 -13.84 8.77 7.43
C ASP A 32 -12.78 7.88 8.11
N LEU A 33 -13.00 6.56 8.20
CA LEU A 33 -12.12 5.63 8.92
C LEU A 33 -10.69 5.58 8.34
N PRO A 34 -10.48 5.45 7.01
CA PRO A 34 -9.13 5.44 6.43
C PRO A 34 -8.37 6.74 6.73
N ARG A 35 -9.03 7.89 6.70
CA ARG A 35 -8.41 9.18 7.04
C ARG A 35 -7.99 9.25 8.51
N ARG A 36 -8.86 8.80 9.43
CA ARG A 36 -8.57 8.76 10.87
C ARG A 36 -7.45 7.79 11.22
N GLN A 37 -7.28 6.73 10.44
CA GLN A 37 -6.15 5.80 10.54
C GLN A 37 -4.86 6.31 9.86
N GLY A 38 -4.88 7.50 9.26
CA GLY A 38 -3.74 8.06 8.55
C GLY A 38 -3.40 7.33 7.25
N ARG A 39 -4.38 6.67 6.61
CA ARG A 39 -4.19 5.92 5.37
C ARG A 39 -4.38 6.78 4.11
N VAL A 40 -5.04 7.93 4.20
CA VAL A 40 -5.16 8.89 3.08
C VAL A 40 -3.88 9.72 2.95
N THR A 41 -2.79 9.05 2.57
CA THR A 41 -1.44 9.62 2.42
C THR A 41 -0.66 8.84 1.37
N LEU A 42 0.32 9.48 0.72
CA LEU A 42 1.28 8.79 -0.16
C LEU A 42 2.56 8.35 0.58
N ASN A 43 2.55 8.34 1.91
CA ASN A 43 3.65 7.79 2.71
C ASN A 43 3.69 6.25 2.57
N PRO A 44 4.74 5.65 1.99
CA PRO A 44 4.81 4.20 1.79
C PRO A 44 4.72 3.39 3.08
N LEU A 45 5.20 3.93 4.21
CA LEU A 45 5.17 3.23 5.49
C LEU A 45 3.74 2.99 6.02
N ALA A 46 2.75 3.72 5.51
CA ALA A 46 1.34 3.52 5.84
C ALA A 46 0.72 2.34 5.09
N HIS A 47 1.35 1.91 3.98
CA HIS A 47 0.78 1.00 2.98
C HIS A 47 1.58 -0.27 2.77
N LEU A 48 2.86 -0.28 3.14
CA LEU A 48 3.71 -1.47 3.04
C LEU A 48 3.54 -2.36 4.28
N ASP A 49 3.39 -3.66 4.03
CA ASP A 49 3.56 -4.71 5.04
C ASP A 49 4.98 -5.29 4.92
N PRO A 50 5.81 -5.28 5.97
CA PRO A 50 7.19 -5.77 5.87
C PRO A 50 7.31 -7.22 5.43
N MET A 51 6.39 -8.09 5.85
CA MET A 51 6.42 -9.51 5.49
C MET A 51 5.89 -9.74 4.07
N GLY A 52 4.77 -9.12 3.71
CA GLY A 52 4.23 -9.16 2.36
C GLY A 52 5.18 -8.55 1.32
N SER A 53 5.84 -7.44 1.66
CA SER A 53 6.85 -6.79 0.81
C SER A 53 8.08 -7.67 0.62
N LEU A 54 8.52 -8.37 1.68
CA LEU A 54 9.62 -9.33 1.58
C LEU A 54 9.23 -10.49 0.65
N LEU A 55 8.02 -11.04 0.79
CA LEU A 55 7.57 -12.16 -0.03
C LEU A 55 7.53 -11.81 -1.52
N PHE A 56 7.18 -10.58 -1.92
CA PHE A 56 7.30 -10.16 -3.33
C PHE A 56 8.71 -10.36 -3.90
N ILE A 57 9.76 -10.14 -3.10
CA ILE A 57 11.14 -10.26 -3.55
C ILE A 57 11.58 -11.72 -3.61
N VAL A 58 11.16 -12.55 -2.65
CA VAL A 58 11.68 -13.92 -2.50
C VAL A 58 10.85 -14.95 -3.27
N SER A 59 9.52 -14.77 -3.34
CA SER A 59 8.60 -15.73 -3.96
C SER A 59 7.93 -15.21 -5.24
N GLY A 60 8.00 -13.91 -5.51
CA GLY A 60 7.27 -13.25 -6.60
C GLY A 60 5.80 -12.96 -6.28
N PHE A 61 5.33 -13.28 -5.06
CA PHE A 61 3.98 -13.01 -4.59
C PHE A 61 4.01 -12.38 -3.19
N GLY A 62 3.13 -11.44 -2.90
CA GLY A 62 3.07 -10.75 -1.62
C GLY A 62 1.83 -9.88 -1.49
N TRP A 63 1.79 -9.04 -0.47
CA TRP A 63 0.68 -8.13 -0.20
C TRP A 63 1.17 -6.80 0.39
N GLY A 64 0.37 -5.74 0.20
CA GLY A 64 0.47 -4.50 0.96
C GLY A 64 -0.28 -4.60 2.29
N ARG A 65 -0.24 -3.55 3.10
CA ARG A 65 -1.04 -3.44 4.32
C ARG A 65 -2.47 -3.01 3.96
N PRO A 66 -3.48 -3.90 4.02
CA PRO A 66 -4.82 -3.59 3.54
C PRO A 66 -5.43 -2.38 4.28
N VAL A 67 -6.20 -1.57 3.57
CA VAL A 67 -7.00 -0.49 4.16
C VAL A 67 -8.27 -1.05 4.76
N LEU A 68 -8.57 -0.65 6.00
CA LEU A 68 -9.85 -0.94 6.64
C LEU A 68 -10.86 0.12 6.22
N THR A 69 -12.05 -0.33 5.80
CA THR A 69 -13.18 0.52 5.44
C THR A 69 -14.38 0.21 6.31
N ASN A 70 -15.29 1.17 6.44
CA ASN A 70 -16.58 1.06 7.08
C ASN A 70 -17.69 1.43 6.07
N PRO A 71 -18.12 0.48 5.22
CA PRO A 71 -19.12 0.70 4.18
C PRO A 71 -20.54 0.92 4.72
#